data_AF-A0A935WVU6-F1
#
_entry.id   AF-A0A935WVU6-F1
#
_cell.length_a   1.000
_cell.length_b   1.000
_cell.length_c   1.000
_cell.angle_alpha   90.00
_cell.angle_beta   90.00
_cell.angle_gamma   90.00
#
_symmetry.space_group_name_H-M   'P 1'
#
loop_
_entity.id
_entity.type
_entity.pdbx_description
1 polymer ?
#
loop_
_entity_poly.entity_id
_entity_poly.type
_entity_poly.pdbx_seq_one_letter_code
_entity_poly.pdbx_strand_id
1 'polypeptide(L)'
;MHRPNWITQHTKLTALTIGAALILGACSDDKVKTPSDAGTQDVGTQDVGTQDAETNNDAGAGDSGTPDAAVSNPYNSVAAIHAFFDGKTMTMEGDALPSASLGVSENINLGAATQCYHKVTIELKSGPTMAVASELGTLLDAPDLYSVGTCDRTTASQTVSFETTAMLFENVASDGGCFDLTATYPGFTQEGRGMIAADGTKLYLEMYTATQATGNRCADGVPGSDGVMVGGVAFDGANALQVYTLD
;
A
#
# COMPACT_ATOMS: atom_id res chain seq x y z
N MET A 1 48.31 8.93 -26.46
CA MET A 1 47.64 9.21 -25.17
C MET A 1 46.40 10.05 -25.46
N HIS A 2 45.23 9.41 -25.51
CA HIS A 2 43.93 10.06 -25.72
C HIS A 2 43.07 9.72 -24.51
N ARG A 3 42.58 10.75 -23.80
CA ARG A 3 41.57 10.60 -22.76
C ARG A 3 40.20 10.93 -23.38
N PRO A 4 39.17 10.08 -23.23
CA PRO A 4 37.83 10.46 -23.63
C PRO A 4 37.14 11.30 -22.54
N ASN A 5 36.43 12.30 -23.04
CA ASN A 5 35.64 13.29 -22.30
C ASN A 5 34.34 12.63 -21.82
N TRP A 6 34.03 12.70 -20.53
CA TRP A 6 32.73 12.28 -20.00
C TRP A 6 31.73 13.42 -20.17
N ILE A 7 30.75 13.20 -21.05
CA ILE A 7 29.61 14.10 -21.24
C ILE A 7 28.58 13.76 -20.15
N THR A 8 28.45 14.65 -19.17
CA THR A 8 27.35 14.65 -18.20
C THR A 8 26.06 15.01 -18.92
N GLN A 9 25.22 14.04 -19.25
CA GLN A 9 23.87 14.29 -19.71
C GLN A 9 22.98 14.61 -18.50
N HIS A 10 22.69 15.91 -18.33
CA HIS A 10 21.54 16.34 -17.54
C HIS A 10 20.27 16.03 -18.31
N THR A 11 19.66 14.88 -18.03
CA THR A 11 18.30 14.56 -18.49
C THR A 11 17.35 15.53 -17.79
N LYS A 12 16.85 16.52 -18.53
CA LYS A 12 15.75 17.37 -18.08
C LYS A 12 14.53 16.48 -17.88
N LEU A 13 14.19 16.21 -16.62
CA LEU A 13 12.87 15.71 -16.24
C LEU A 13 11.85 16.79 -16.65
N THR A 14 11.27 16.63 -17.82
CA THR A 14 10.05 17.36 -18.16
C THR A 14 9.01 16.82 -17.20
N ALA A 15 8.58 17.65 -16.24
CA ALA A 15 7.47 17.34 -15.36
C ALA A 15 6.26 17.03 -16.24
N LEU A 16 5.99 15.73 -16.44
CA LEU A 16 4.78 15.27 -17.08
C LEU A 16 3.68 15.67 -16.11
N THR A 17 3.00 16.76 -16.44
CA THR A 17 1.75 17.14 -15.80
C THR A 17 0.78 16.04 -16.17
N ILE A 18 0.73 14.97 -15.38
CA ILE A 18 -0.35 13.97 -15.43
C ILE A 18 -1.56 14.70 -14.86
N GLY A 19 -2.12 15.58 -15.69
CA GLY A 19 -3.38 16.21 -15.46
C GLY A 19 -4.43 15.13 -15.45
N ALA A 20 -5.05 14.99 -14.29
CA ALA A 20 -6.34 14.36 -14.03
C ALA A 20 -7.17 14.09 -15.31
N ALA A 21 -7.09 12.86 -15.80
CA ALA A 21 -8.08 12.23 -16.65
C ALA A 21 -7.88 10.71 -16.67
N LEU A 22 -7.78 10.09 -15.50
CA LEU A 22 -8.09 8.65 -15.37
C LEU A 22 -9.63 8.51 -15.47
N ILE A 23 -10.16 8.63 -16.68
CA ILE A 23 -11.47 8.06 -16.98
C ILE A 23 -11.17 6.62 -17.36
N LEU A 24 -11.29 5.72 -16.38
CA LEU A 24 -11.36 4.28 -16.61
C LEU A 24 -12.57 4.01 -17.52
N GLY A 25 -12.31 3.97 -18.83
CA GLY A 25 -13.24 3.44 -19.81
C GLY A 25 -13.36 1.94 -19.57
N ALA A 26 -14.48 1.53 -18.98
CA ALA A 26 -14.87 0.13 -18.89
C ALA A 26 -14.98 -0.46 -20.31
N CYS A 27 -14.09 -1.40 -20.66
CA CYS A 27 -14.36 -2.35 -21.73
C CYS A 27 -15.36 -3.38 -21.20
N SER A 28 -16.65 -3.18 -21.50
CA SER A 28 -17.69 -4.21 -21.36
C SER A 28 -17.91 -4.89 -22.70
N ASP A 29 -17.43 -6.13 -22.84
CA ASP A 29 -17.90 -7.06 -23.88
C ASP A 29 -19.00 -7.97 -23.33
N ASP A 30 -20.22 -7.52 -23.58
CA ASP A 30 -21.42 -8.21 -24.06
C ASP A 30 -21.39 -9.77 -24.17
N LYS A 31 -22.29 -10.47 -23.44
CA LYS A 31 -23.46 -11.23 -23.97
C LYS A 31 -23.88 -12.48 -23.13
N VAL A 32 -25.22 -12.63 -23.00
CA VAL A 32 -26.05 -13.86 -22.76
C VAL A 32 -26.19 -14.30 -21.28
N LYS A 33 -27.36 -14.53 -20.63
CA LYS A 33 -28.76 -14.81 -21.01
C LYS A 33 -29.69 -14.44 -19.83
N THR A 34 -30.91 -13.99 -20.11
CA THR A 34 -32.02 -13.76 -19.16
C THR A 34 -32.87 -15.04 -18.94
N PRO A 35 -34.05 -15.02 -18.26
CA PRO A 35 -34.21 -15.38 -16.83
C PRO A 35 -35.25 -16.50 -16.61
N SER A 36 -35.18 -17.21 -15.48
CA SER A 36 -36.20 -18.13 -14.93
C SER A 36 -35.67 -18.53 -13.54
N ASP A 37 -36.40 -18.62 -12.43
CA ASP A 37 -37.82 -18.77 -12.19
C ASP A 37 -38.16 -18.31 -10.77
N ALA A 38 -39.45 -18.06 -10.57
CA ALA A 38 -40.09 -17.80 -9.29
C ALA A 38 -40.00 -19.01 -8.33
N GLY A 39 -39.82 -18.72 -7.04
CA GLY A 39 -39.95 -19.71 -5.95
C GLY A 39 -40.31 -19.01 -4.64
N THR A 40 -41.51 -19.30 -4.17
CA THR A 40 -42.21 -18.75 -3.00
C THR A 40 -41.64 -19.17 -1.64
N GLN A 41 -41.85 -18.28 -0.66
CA GLN A 41 -42.11 -18.48 0.79
C GLN A 41 -41.70 -19.80 1.46
N ASP A 42 -41.01 -19.69 2.60
CA ASP A 42 -41.55 -20.26 3.84
C ASP A 42 -41.12 -19.45 5.09
N VAL A 43 -42.07 -19.38 6.03
CA VAL A 43 -42.09 -18.59 7.25
C VAL A 43 -41.90 -19.56 8.41
N GLY A 44 -40.66 -19.70 8.90
CA GLY A 44 -40.33 -20.57 10.03
C GLY A 44 -40.16 -19.78 11.32
N THR A 45 -41.17 -19.83 12.18
CA THR A 45 -41.23 -19.31 13.54
C THR A 45 -40.26 -19.98 14.52
N GLN A 46 -39.66 -19.16 15.38
CA GLN A 46 -39.41 -19.33 16.82
C GLN A 46 -38.98 -20.72 17.35
N ASP A 47 -37.83 -20.75 18.01
CA ASP A 47 -37.78 -21.36 19.35
C ASP A 47 -36.84 -20.57 20.27
N VAL A 48 -37.36 -20.22 21.45
CA VAL A 48 -36.71 -19.42 22.48
C VAL A 48 -36.29 -20.40 23.56
N GLY A 49 -35.09 -20.97 23.41
CA GLY A 49 -34.48 -21.82 24.43
C GLY A 49 -33.97 -20.98 25.59
N THR A 50 -34.78 -20.87 26.65
CA THR A 50 -34.35 -20.47 27.99
C THR A 50 -33.27 -21.45 28.46
N GLN A 51 -32.03 -20.99 28.61
CA GLN A 51 -30.97 -21.79 29.22
C GLN A 51 -30.82 -21.37 30.68
N ASP A 52 -31.09 -22.33 31.54
CA ASP A 52 -31.09 -22.21 32.99
C ASP A 52 -29.71 -21.79 33.53
N ALA A 53 -29.76 -20.90 34.52
CA ALA A 53 -28.64 -20.49 35.32
C ALA A 53 -28.20 -21.63 36.26
N GLU A 54 -27.16 -22.37 35.88
CA GLU A 54 -26.39 -23.15 36.84
C GLU A 54 -25.26 -22.27 37.41
N THR A 55 -25.50 -21.78 38.63
CA THR A 55 -24.48 -21.26 39.55
C THR A 55 -23.52 -22.38 39.95
N ASN A 56 -22.42 -22.54 39.21
CA ASN A 56 -21.24 -23.24 39.68
C ASN A 56 -20.29 -22.24 40.35
N ASN A 57 -20.45 -22.13 41.68
CA ASN A 57 -19.42 -21.58 42.56
C ASN A 57 -18.28 -22.61 42.65
N ASP A 58 -17.31 -22.53 41.75
CA ASP A 58 -15.99 -23.13 42.00
C ASP A 58 -15.00 -22.00 42.28
N ALA A 59 -14.62 -21.90 43.55
CA ALA A 59 -13.61 -20.99 44.04
C ALA A 59 -12.23 -21.52 43.63
N GLY A 60 -11.91 -21.37 42.35
CA GLY A 60 -10.57 -21.58 41.81
C GLY A 60 -9.64 -20.51 42.36
N ALA A 61 -8.59 -20.95 43.05
CA ALA A 61 -7.50 -20.14 43.58
C ALA A 61 -7.07 -19.06 42.57
N GLY A 62 -6.96 -17.83 43.06
CA GLY A 62 -6.45 -16.70 42.28
C GLY A 62 -5.05 -17.00 41.79
N ASP A 63 -4.96 -17.42 40.53
CA ASP A 63 -3.77 -17.21 39.73
C ASP A 63 -3.65 -15.70 39.60
N SER A 64 -2.74 -15.12 40.39
CA SER A 64 -2.23 -13.77 40.18
C SER A 64 -1.35 -13.80 38.94
N GLY A 65 -1.94 -14.22 37.81
CA GLY A 65 -1.36 -14.09 36.51
C GLY A 65 -1.01 -12.63 36.37
N THR A 66 0.29 -12.35 36.38
CA THR A 66 0.83 -11.08 35.91
C THR A 66 0.04 -10.76 34.65
N PRO A 67 -0.68 -9.63 34.57
CA PRO A 67 -1.37 -9.27 33.35
C PRO A 67 -0.33 -9.40 32.25
N ASP A 68 -0.58 -10.29 31.27
CA ASP A 68 0.25 -10.40 30.09
C ASP A 68 0.30 -8.97 29.56
N ALA A 69 1.44 -8.30 29.76
CA ALA A 69 1.60 -6.94 29.31
C ALA A 69 1.59 -7.08 27.81
N ALA A 70 0.40 -6.92 27.21
CA ALA A 70 0.21 -6.94 25.78
C ALA A 70 1.35 -6.10 25.23
N VAL A 71 2.24 -6.74 24.47
CA VAL A 71 3.47 -6.11 23.99
C VAL A 71 2.99 -4.98 23.10
N SER A 72 2.91 -3.78 23.68
CA SER A 72 2.45 -2.60 22.98
C SER A 72 3.46 -2.35 21.89
N ASN A 73 3.00 -2.25 20.64
CA ASN A 73 3.84 -1.83 19.55
C ASN A 73 4.44 -0.45 19.94
N PRO A 74 5.78 -0.29 19.96
CA PRO A 74 6.41 0.95 20.39
C PRO A 74 6.17 2.11 19.40
N TYR A 75 5.66 1.83 18.20
CA TYR A 75 5.42 2.80 17.13
C TYR A 75 4.01 3.41 17.20
N ASN A 76 3.55 3.75 18.41
CA ASN A 76 2.18 4.21 18.69
C ASN A 76 2.04 5.75 18.81
N SER A 77 3.03 6.50 18.32
CA SER A 77 2.95 7.95 18.24
C SER A 77 3.76 8.49 17.06
N VAL A 78 3.41 9.69 16.58
CA VAL A 78 4.13 10.36 15.49
C VAL A 78 5.62 10.56 15.85
N ALA A 79 5.91 10.93 17.09
CA ALA A 79 7.29 11.11 17.56
C ALA A 79 8.08 9.80 17.55
N ALA A 80 7.47 8.69 17.97
CA ALA A 80 8.12 7.37 17.95
C ALA A 80 8.39 6.89 16.51
N ILE A 81 7.44 7.11 15.60
CA ILE A 81 7.59 6.77 14.17
C ILE A 81 8.72 7.58 13.53
N HIS A 82 8.76 8.91 13.74
CA HIS A 82 9.85 9.74 13.22
C HIS A 82 11.21 9.33 13.78
N ALA A 83 11.29 9.08 15.09
CA ALA A 83 12.54 8.66 15.72
C ALA A 83 13.01 7.29 15.22
N PHE A 84 12.09 6.36 14.95
CA PHE A 84 12.42 5.05 14.43
C PHE A 84 12.97 5.11 13.00
N PHE A 85 12.41 5.96 12.15
CA PHE A 85 12.82 6.06 10.75
C PHE A 85 14.12 6.83 10.53
N ASP A 86 14.62 7.58 11.51
CA ASP A 86 15.85 8.37 11.34
C ASP A 86 17.05 7.46 11.01
N GLY A 87 17.66 7.69 9.85
CA GLY A 87 18.79 6.91 9.35
C GLY A 87 18.44 5.50 8.87
N LYS A 88 17.16 5.14 8.74
CA LYS A 88 16.73 3.84 8.22
C LYS A 88 16.73 3.79 6.70
N THR A 89 17.10 2.62 6.20
CA THR A 89 16.92 2.24 4.79
C THR A 89 15.88 1.14 4.73
N MET A 90 14.99 1.23 3.74
CA MET A 90 13.87 0.30 3.58
C MET A 90 13.90 -0.26 2.18
N THR A 91 13.77 -1.58 2.04
CA THR A 91 13.88 -2.26 0.75
C THR A 91 12.68 -3.15 0.50
N MET A 92 12.11 -3.06 -0.71
CA MET A 92 11.05 -3.95 -1.21
C MET A 92 11.52 -4.60 -2.51
N GLU A 93 11.52 -5.93 -2.56
CA GLU A 93 11.95 -6.73 -3.71
C GLU A 93 11.30 -8.13 -3.68
N GLY A 94 11.35 -8.85 -4.82
CA GLY A 94 10.82 -10.22 -4.91
C GLY A 94 9.31 -10.30 -4.61
N ASP A 95 8.91 -11.26 -3.77
CA ASP A 95 7.52 -11.51 -3.39
C ASP A 95 6.89 -10.36 -2.59
N ALA A 96 7.71 -9.45 -2.06
CA ALA A 96 7.23 -8.28 -1.32
C ALA A 96 6.70 -7.17 -2.23
N LEU A 97 6.96 -7.24 -3.54
CA LEU A 97 6.45 -6.29 -4.53
C LEU A 97 4.96 -6.56 -4.83
N PRO A 98 4.06 -5.58 -4.63
CA PRO A 98 2.65 -5.71 -4.97
C PRO A 98 2.41 -5.65 -6.47
N SER A 99 1.48 -6.45 -7.00
CA SER A 99 1.10 -6.42 -8.44
C SER A 99 0.28 -5.20 -8.83
N ALA A 100 -0.26 -4.46 -7.85
CA ALA A 100 -1.03 -3.24 -8.05
C ALA A 100 -0.58 -2.11 -7.11
N SER A 101 0.73 -1.88 -7.07
CA SER A 101 1.34 -0.77 -6.30
C SER A 101 0.67 0.57 -6.65
N LEU A 102 0.31 1.36 -5.64
CA LEU A 102 -0.40 2.64 -5.81
C LEU A 102 -1.81 2.53 -6.43
N GLY A 103 -2.42 1.34 -6.39
CA GLY A 103 -3.74 1.08 -6.95
C GLY A 103 -3.74 0.95 -8.48
N VAL A 104 -2.57 0.76 -9.10
CA VAL A 104 -2.43 0.59 -10.54
C VAL A 104 -1.69 -0.70 -10.84
N SER A 105 -2.23 -1.50 -11.75
CA SER A 105 -1.61 -2.74 -12.22
C SER A 105 -0.21 -2.48 -12.78
N GLU A 106 0.77 -3.26 -12.32
CA GLU A 106 2.16 -3.23 -12.79
C GLU A 106 2.31 -3.56 -14.29
N ASN A 107 1.30 -4.21 -14.87
CA ASN A 107 1.26 -4.61 -16.28
C ASN A 107 0.83 -3.48 -17.23
N ILE A 108 0.46 -2.30 -16.73
CA ILE A 108 0.04 -1.17 -17.57
C ILE A 108 1.24 -0.28 -17.88
N ASN A 109 1.49 -0.02 -19.17
CA ASN A 109 2.53 0.92 -19.58
C ASN A 109 2.11 2.37 -19.26
N LEU A 110 2.76 2.99 -18.27
CA LEU A 110 2.61 4.40 -17.93
C LEU A 110 3.91 5.19 -18.21
N GLY A 111 4.76 4.68 -19.09
CA GLY A 111 6.09 5.23 -19.36
C GLY A 111 6.95 5.21 -18.10
N ALA A 112 7.51 6.36 -17.73
CA ALA A 112 8.35 6.50 -16.53
C ALA A 112 7.59 6.31 -15.20
N ALA A 113 6.25 6.32 -15.22
CA ALA A 113 5.40 6.07 -14.06
C ALA A 113 4.88 4.62 -13.99
N THR A 114 5.43 3.72 -14.81
CA THR A 114 5.07 2.30 -14.80
C THR A 114 5.47 1.67 -13.48
N GLN A 115 4.55 0.92 -12.87
CA GLN A 115 4.69 0.32 -11.54
C GLN A 115 5.29 -1.10 -11.58
N CYS A 116 5.89 -1.47 -12.72
CA CYS A 116 6.64 -2.72 -12.88
C CYS A 116 7.98 -2.56 -12.19
N TYR A 117 8.06 -2.92 -10.91
CA TYR A 117 9.25 -2.78 -10.10
C TYR A 117 10.09 -4.07 -10.10
N HIS A 118 11.40 -3.91 -10.13
CA HIS A 118 12.39 -4.93 -9.79
C HIS A 118 12.77 -4.82 -8.30
N LYS A 119 12.97 -3.59 -7.84
CA LYS A 119 13.35 -3.25 -6.47
C LYS A 119 12.97 -1.81 -6.15
N VAL A 120 12.55 -1.54 -4.92
CA VAL A 120 12.35 -0.19 -4.42
C VAL A 120 13.14 -0.02 -3.13
N THR A 121 13.97 1.01 -3.08
CA THR A 121 14.70 1.42 -1.88
C THR A 121 14.21 2.79 -1.44
N ILE A 122 13.95 2.94 -0.15
CA ILE A 122 13.59 4.21 0.47
C ILE A 122 14.62 4.53 1.55
N GLU A 123 15.28 5.66 1.41
CA GLU A 123 16.16 6.22 2.42
C GLU A 123 15.44 7.38 3.11
N LEU A 124 15.26 7.28 4.42
CA LEU A 124 14.77 8.40 5.22
C LEU A 124 15.95 9.32 5.53
N LYS A 125 15.90 10.52 4.96
CA LYS A 125 16.88 11.57 5.26
C LYS A 125 16.48 12.25 6.56
N SER A 126 17.46 12.85 7.25
CA SER A 126 17.17 13.63 8.46
C SER A 126 16.15 14.74 8.17
N GLY A 127 15.01 14.71 8.87
CA GLY A 127 13.88 15.62 8.65
C GLY A 127 12.64 14.95 8.02
N PRO A 128 11.71 15.72 7.43
CA PRO A 128 10.45 15.21 6.90
C PRO A 128 10.59 14.71 5.45
N THR A 129 11.75 14.17 5.05
CA THR A 129 12.02 13.85 3.65
C THR A 129 12.56 12.44 3.45
N MET A 130 12.05 11.76 2.42
CA MET A 130 12.53 10.50 1.88
C MET A 130 13.15 10.70 0.51
N ALA A 131 14.20 9.94 0.22
CA ALA A 131 14.60 9.61 -1.13
C ALA A 131 14.09 8.21 -1.48
N VAL A 132 13.39 8.11 -2.61
CA VAL A 132 12.90 6.85 -3.16
C VAL A 132 13.69 6.56 -4.43
N ALA A 133 14.29 5.39 -4.51
CA ALA A 133 14.90 4.85 -5.72
C ALA A 133 14.11 3.61 -6.14
N SER A 134 13.51 3.67 -7.33
CA SER A 134 12.77 2.58 -7.93
C SER A 134 13.57 2.04 -9.11
N GLU A 135 14.08 0.83 -8.97
CA GLU A 135 14.57 0.05 -10.10
C GLU A 135 13.36 -0.59 -10.77
N LEU A 136 13.06 -0.17 -11.99
CA LEU A 136 11.96 -0.74 -12.78
C LEU A 136 12.38 -2.09 -13.34
N GLY A 137 11.45 -3.03 -13.35
CA GLY A 137 11.52 -4.24 -14.15
C GLY A 137 11.31 -3.96 -15.63
N THR A 138 11.25 -5.01 -16.44
CA THR A 138 11.01 -4.91 -17.88
C THR A 138 9.55 -5.17 -18.18
N LEU A 139 8.85 -4.20 -18.76
CA LEU A 139 7.47 -4.40 -19.22
C LEU A 139 7.46 -4.99 -20.64
N LEU A 140 7.03 -6.25 -20.76
CA LEU A 140 6.96 -6.98 -22.03
C LEU A 140 5.61 -6.73 -22.71
N ASP A 141 5.60 -6.76 -24.05
CA ASP A 141 4.39 -6.74 -24.89
C ASP A 141 3.45 -5.51 -24.73
N ALA A 142 3.95 -4.40 -24.20
CA ALA A 142 3.20 -3.15 -24.04
C ALA A 142 3.95 -1.96 -24.67
N PRO A 143 4.05 -1.86 -26.01
CA PRO A 143 4.85 -0.83 -26.67
C PRO A 143 4.27 0.59 -26.54
N ASP A 144 2.95 0.70 -26.38
CA ASP A 144 2.24 1.98 -26.37
C ASP A 144 1.82 2.36 -24.95
N LEU A 145 1.73 3.67 -24.66
CA LEU A 145 1.15 4.14 -23.40
C LEU A 145 -0.26 3.57 -23.22
N TYR A 146 -0.55 3.13 -22.00
CA TYR A 146 -1.78 2.48 -21.56
C TYR A 146 -2.05 1.09 -22.13
N SER A 147 -1.14 0.53 -22.95
CA SER A 147 -1.23 -0.88 -23.32
C SER A 147 -0.91 -1.80 -22.14
N VAL A 148 -1.52 -2.99 -22.14
CA VAL A 148 -1.35 -4.00 -21.10
C VAL A 148 -0.34 -5.04 -21.58
N GLY A 149 0.65 -5.31 -20.75
CA GLY A 149 1.74 -6.23 -21.02
C GLY A 149 1.92 -7.25 -19.90
N THR A 150 3.15 -7.72 -19.76
CA THR A 150 3.58 -8.56 -18.63
C THR A 150 4.81 -7.95 -17.98
N CYS A 151 4.73 -7.66 -16.68
CA CYS A 151 5.86 -7.19 -15.91
C CYS A 151 6.84 -8.33 -15.63
N ASP A 152 8.05 -8.25 -16.20
CA ASP A 152 9.19 -9.07 -15.78
C ASP A 152 9.94 -8.34 -14.66
N ARG A 153 9.67 -8.75 -13.42
CA ARG A 153 10.35 -8.26 -12.21
C ARG A 153 11.76 -8.80 -12.04
N THR A 154 12.23 -9.73 -12.86
CA THR A 154 13.57 -10.34 -12.71
C THR A 154 14.63 -9.61 -13.52
N THR A 155 14.22 -8.88 -14.56
CA THR A 155 15.11 -8.12 -15.43
C THR A 155 14.96 -6.62 -15.19
N ALA A 156 15.93 -6.02 -14.50
CA ALA A 156 15.98 -4.57 -14.32
C ALA A 156 16.13 -3.83 -15.66
N SER A 157 15.39 -2.74 -15.83
CA SER A 157 15.40 -1.89 -17.03
C SER A 157 16.10 -0.55 -16.77
N GLN A 158 15.59 0.24 -15.84
CA GLN A 158 16.10 1.57 -15.51
C GLN A 158 15.80 1.92 -14.05
N THR A 159 16.57 2.85 -13.49
CA THR A 159 16.29 3.42 -12.17
C THR A 159 15.64 4.79 -12.31
N VAL A 160 14.56 5.02 -11.56
CA VAL A 160 13.91 6.32 -11.41
C VAL A 160 14.00 6.72 -9.94
N SER A 161 14.29 7.99 -9.67
CA SER A 161 14.44 8.48 -8.30
C SER A 161 13.55 9.69 -8.05
N PHE A 162 12.97 9.72 -6.86
CA PHE A 162 12.11 10.79 -6.39
C PHE A 162 12.55 11.20 -4.99
N GLU A 163 12.41 12.48 -4.69
CA GLU A 163 12.64 12.99 -3.33
C GLU A 163 11.38 13.71 -2.88
N THR A 164 10.88 13.36 -1.71
CA THR A 164 9.75 14.06 -1.13
C THR A 164 10.20 15.44 -0.67
N THR A 165 9.35 16.43 -0.84
CA THR A 165 9.47 17.75 -0.21
C THR A 165 8.92 17.76 1.22
N ALA A 166 8.01 16.85 1.54
CA ALA A 166 7.44 16.69 2.88
C ALA A 166 6.85 15.29 3.06
N MET A 167 6.90 14.83 4.30
CA MET A 167 6.18 13.68 4.83
C MET A 167 5.38 14.10 6.04
N LEU A 168 4.16 13.60 6.14
CA LEU A 168 3.27 13.83 7.25
C LEU A 168 2.73 12.49 7.76
N PHE A 169 2.97 12.23 9.04
CA PHE A 169 2.41 11.08 9.77
C PHE A 169 1.31 11.58 10.71
N GLU A 170 0.13 10.97 10.61
CA GLU A 170 -1.07 11.40 11.34
C GLU A 170 -1.86 10.19 11.86
N ASN A 171 -2.86 10.46 12.71
CA ASN A 171 -3.84 9.47 13.17
C ASN A 171 -3.24 8.12 13.62
N VAL A 172 -2.11 8.19 14.32
CA VAL A 172 -1.40 7.00 14.79
C VAL A 172 -2.26 6.28 15.83
N ALA A 173 -2.58 5.02 15.56
CA ALA A 173 -3.35 4.19 16.47
C ALA A 173 -2.56 3.96 17.77
N SER A 174 -3.27 3.95 18.90
CA SER A 174 -2.65 3.81 20.23
C SER A 174 -1.94 2.47 20.45
N ASP A 175 -2.31 1.46 19.66
CA ASP A 175 -1.68 0.14 19.63
C ASP A 175 -0.56 0.03 18.57
N GLY A 176 -0.23 1.13 17.87
CA GLY A 176 0.75 1.17 16.78
C GLY A 176 0.38 0.33 15.55
N GLY A 177 -0.85 -0.15 15.46
CA GLY A 177 -1.31 -1.00 14.36
C GLY A 177 -1.50 -0.25 13.03
N CYS A 178 -1.54 1.09 13.06
CA CYS A 178 -1.71 1.91 11.88
C CYS A 178 -1.27 3.37 12.11
N PHE A 179 -0.77 4.03 11.07
CA PHE A 179 -0.67 5.49 10.96
C PHE A 179 -1.02 5.96 9.55
N ASP A 180 -1.60 7.14 9.42
CA ASP A 180 -1.79 7.77 8.11
C ASP A 180 -0.47 8.35 7.64
N LEU A 181 -0.17 8.19 6.35
CA LEU A 181 1.01 8.75 5.70
C LEU A 181 0.60 9.59 4.50
N THR A 182 1.14 10.80 4.42
CA THR A 182 1.09 11.63 3.21
C THR A 182 2.52 12.00 2.80
N ALA A 183 2.93 11.57 1.61
CA ALA A 183 4.23 11.83 1.02
C ALA A 183 4.08 12.79 -0.18
N THR A 184 4.64 13.98 -0.08
CA THR A 184 4.53 15.03 -1.10
C THR A 184 5.81 15.14 -1.91
N TYR A 185 5.71 15.00 -3.23
CA TYR A 185 6.83 15.10 -4.18
C TYR A 185 6.66 16.36 -5.06
N PRO A 186 7.71 16.77 -5.79
CA PRO A 186 7.55 17.78 -6.83
C PRO A 186 6.55 17.33 -7.90
N GLY A 187 5.35 17.90 -7.88
CA GLY A 187 4.31 17.71 -8.91
C GLY A 187 3.28 16.61 -8.62
N PHE A 188 3.42 15.83 -7.55
CA PHE A 188 2.42 14.84 -7.14
C PHE A 188 2.49 14.53 -5.64
N THR A 189 1.40 13.97 -5.12
CA THR A 189 1.30 13.53 -3.72
C THR A 189 0.82 12.09 -3.69
N GLN A 190 1.34 11.32 -2.75
CA GLN A 190 0.83 10.00 -2.40
C GLN A 190 0.31 10.01 -0.98
N GLU A 191 -0.75 9.25 -0.73
CA GLU A 191 -1.37 9.19 0.57
C GLU A 191 -1.94 7.79 0.84
N GLY A 192 -1.98 7.42 2.12
CA GLY A 192 -2.50 6.13 2.53
C GLY A 192 -2.21 5.86 3.99
N ARG A 193 -1.93 4.60 4.29
CA ARG A 193 -1.71 4.09 5.65
C ARG A 193 -0.47 3.22 5.72
N GLY A 194 0.14 3.19 6.89
CA GLY A 194 1.31 2.39 7.18
C GLY A 194 1.28 1.74 8.55
N MET A 195 2.14 0.76 8.75
CA MET A 195 2.35 0.06 10.02
C MET A 195 3.79 -0.43 10.08
N ILE A 196 4.46 -0.19 11.21
CA ILE A 196 5.76 -0.81 11.49
C ILE A 196 5.51 -2.04 12.36
N ALA A 197 6.05 -3.20 11.95
CA ALA A 197 5.98 -4.42 12.74
C ALA A 197 6.57 -4.18 14.13
N ALA A 198 6.02 -4.82 15.17
CA ALA A 198 6.46 -4.60 16.56
C ALA A 198 7.96 -4.92 16.79
N ASP A 199 8.56 -5.77 15.95
CA ASP A 199 10.00 -6.09 15.99
C ASP A 199 10.89 -5.06 15.27
N GLY A 200 10.29 -4.06 14.61
CA GLY A 200 10.99 -3.02 13.87
C GLY A 200 11.68 -3.50 12.59
N THR A 201 11.37 -4.70 12.10
CA THR A 201 12.06 -5.28 10.92
C THR A 201 11.30 -5.07 9.62
N LYS A 202 9.99 -4.77 9.70
CA LYS A 202 9.11 -4.58 8.54
C LYS A 202 8.30 -3.31 8.62
N LEU A 203 8.13 -2.67 7.46
CA LEU A 203 7.18 -1.59 7.24
C LEU A 203 6.18 -2.07 6.20
N TYR A 204 4.92 -1.99 6.56
CA TYR A 204 3.78 -2.22 5.67
C TYR A 204 3.26 -0.86 5.23
N LEU A 205 3.20 -0.62 3.92
CA LEU A 205 2.60 0.58 3.34
C LEU A 205 1.50 0.20 2.36
N GLU A 206 0.41 0.94 2.41
CA GLU A 206 -0.64 0.88 1.41
C GLU A 206 -0.95 2.31 1.00
N MET A 207 -0.29 2.74 -0.07
CA MET A 207 -0.28 4.12 -0.56
C MET A 207 -1.00 4.19 -1.91
N TYR A 208 -1.57 5.34 -2.24
CA TYR A 208 -2.21 5.64 -3.52
C TYR A 208 -1.84 7.05 -3.95
N THR A 209 -2.04 7.39 -5.22
CA THR A 209 -1.99 8.80 -5.64
C THR A 209 -3.08 9.60 -4.90
N ALA A 210 -2.72 10.74 -4.33
CA ALA A 210 -3.65 11.55 -3.55
C ALA A 210 -4.90 11.88 -4.37
N THR A 211 -6.05 11.88 -3.69
CA THR A 211 -7.40 12.10 -4.27
C THR A 211 -7.92 11.03 -5.24
N GLN A 212 -7.12 10.00 -5.56
CA GLN A 212 -7.58 8.89 -6.42
C GLN A 212 -8.23 7.77 -5.61
N ALA A 213 -7.94 7.66 -4.31
CA ALA A 213 -8.44 6.60 -3.46
C ALA A 213 -9.28 7.12 -2.28
N THR A 214 -10.23 6.30 -1.83
CA THR A 214 -10.96 6.45 -0.57
C THR A 214 -10.93 5.13 0.19
N GLY A 215 -11.09 5.15 1.51
CA GLY A 215 -11.00 3.93 2.33
C GLY A 215 -9.56 3.50 2.62
N ASN A 216 -8.57 4.36 2.32
CA ASN A 216 -7.14 4.10 2.42
C ASN A 216 -6.49 4.71 3.68
N ARG A 217 -7.29 5.15 4.66
CA ARG A 217 -6.80 5.72 5.93
C ARG A 217 -6.91 4.71 7.06
N CYS A 218 -6.26 5.00 8.18
CA CYS A 218 -6.32 4.16 9.38
C CYS A 218 -7.71 4.08 10.00
N ALA A 219 -8.54 5.12 9.82
CA ALA A 219 -9.94 5.08 10.23
C ALA A 219 -10.74 4.01 9.49
N ASP A 220 -10.27 3.58 8.31
CA ASP A 220 -10.92 2.60 7.45
C ASP A 220 -10.32 1.18 7.61
N GLY A 221 -9.26 1.03 8.40
CA GLY A 221 -8.59 -0.24 8.67
C GLY A 221 -7.07 -0.15 8.65
N VAL A 222 -6.40 -1.23 9.07
CA VAL A 222 -4.94 -1.38 9.00
C VAL A 222 -4.49 -1.60 7.55
N PRO A 223 -3.20 -1.40 7.20
CA PRO A 223 -2.71 -1.67 5.84
C PRO A 223 -3.11 -3.06 5.32
N GLY A 224 -3.64 -3.11 4.10
CA GLY A 224 -4.15 -4.33 3.47
C GLY A 224 -5.57 -4.71 3.85
N SER A 225 -6.29 -3.88 4.61
CA SER A 225 -7.73 -4.06 4.85
C SER A 225 -8.53 -3.82 3.57
N ASP A 226 -9.59 -4.59 3.36
CA ASP A 226 -10.53 -4.42 2.25
C ASP A 226 -11.25 -3.06 2.30
N GLY A 227 -11.93 -2.70 1.20
CA GLY A 227 -12.82 -1.54 1.15
C GLY A 227 -12.20 -0.27 0.57
N VAL A 228 -10.96 -0.34 0.07
CA VAL A 228 -10.39 0.74 -0.73
C VAL A 228 -11.15 0.85 -2.04
N MET A 229 -11.49 2.07 -2.43
CA MET A 229 -12.01 2.41 -3.75
C MET A 229 -10.97 3.24 -4.49
N VAL A 230 -10.69 2.93 -5.75
CA VAL A 230 -9.80 3.71 -6.62
C VAL A 230 -10.61 4.23 -7.80
N GLY A 231 -10.62 5.55 -8.01
CA GLY A 231 -11.44 6.19 -9.05
C GLY A 231 -12.94 5.94 -8.88
N GLY A 232 -13.40 5.71 -7.65
CA GLY A 232 -14.80 5.39 -7.34
C GLY A 232 -15.22 3.94 -7.66
N VAL A 233 -14.28 3.08 -8.06
CA VAL A 233 -14.49 1.65 -8.26
C VAL A 233 -13.88 0.89 -7.09
N ALA A 234 -14.55 -0.16 -6.62
CA ALA A 234 -13.97 -1.05 -5.62
C ALA A 234 -12.64 -1.58 -6.14
N PHE A 235 -11.58 -1.34 -5.38
CA PHE A 235 -10.30 -1.95 -5.67
C PHE A 235 -10.46 -3.45 -5.46
N ASP A 236 -10.22 -4.23 -6.51
CA ASP A 236 -10.54 -5.66 -6.58
C ASP A 236 -9.65 -6.55 -5.70
N GLY A 237 -8.80 -5.93 -4.88
CA GLY A 237 -7.89 -6.63 -3.98
C GLY A 237 -6.65 -7.17 -4.68
N ALA A 238 -6.33 -6.73 -5.91
CA ALA A 238 -4.98 -6.91 -6.43
C ALA A 238 -3.98 -6.42 -5.36
N ASN A 239 -2.94 -7.21 -5.08
CA ASN A 239 -2.05 -6.93 -3.95
C ASN A 239 -1.45 -5.52 -4.10
N ALA A 240 -1.87 -4.57 -3.25
CA ALA A 240 -1.34 -3.20 -3.17
C ALA A 240 -0.47 -2.98 -1.93
N LEU A 241 -0.44 -3.95 -1.02
CA LEU A 241 0.31 -3.91 0.21
C LEU A 241 1.81 -4.03 -0.09
N GLN A 242 2.51 -2.92 0.11
CA GLN A 242 3.95 -2.81 -0.04
C GLN A 242 4.60 -3.24 1.26
N VAL A 243 5.48 -4.23 1.20
CA VAL A 243 6.18 -4.74 2.39
C VAL A 243 7.66 -4.45 2.25
N TYR A 244 8.16 -3.55 3.08
CA TYR A 244 9.57 -3.20 3.12
C TYR A 244 10.25 -3.90 4.28
N THR A 245 11.43 -4.46 4.03
CA THR A 245 12.40 -4.83 5.06
C THR A 245 13.16 -3.58 5.49
N LEU A 246 13.40 -3.39 6.79
CA LEU A 246 14.19 -2.28 7.31
C LEU A 246 15.56 -2.74 7.81
N ASP A 247 16.58 -1.96 7.45
CA ASP A 247 17.95 -2.06 7.93
C ASP A 247 18.29 -0.87 8.85
#